data_AF-A0A524LGY8-F1
#
_entry.id   AF-A0A524LGY8-F1
#
_cell.length_a   1.000
_cell.length_b   1.000
_cell.length_c   1.000
_cell.angle_alpha   90.00
_cell.angle_beta   90.00
_cell.angle_gamma   90.00
#
_symmetry.space_group_name_H-M   'P 1'
#
loop_
_entity.id
_entity.type
_entity.pdbx_description
1 polymer ?
#
loop_
_entity_poly.entity_id
_entity_poly.type
_entity_poly.pdbx_seq_one_letter_code
_entity_poly.pdbx_strand_id
1 'polypeptide(L)'
;MKASTLREGYRQAIASPLTISEIDSENGKHYILYCNDWVRIILVRRTIDTDSTIEVELSSPEKKSNDQNTPRINLSTMIAYLQYMRSLHDNGFEIEAMEDDILWVASIQISREPELELFEILLPPTVS
;
A
#
# COMPACT_ATOMS: atom_id res chain seq x y z
N MET A 1 11.85 7.09 1.95
CA MET A 1 11.01 7.58 3.06
C MET A 1 11.40 6.80 4.32
N LYS A 2 11.25 7.36 5.53
CA LYS A 2 11.50 6.63 6.79
C LYS A 2 10.17 6.14 7.39
N ALA A 3 10.19 5.04 8.15
CA ALA A 3 8.99 4.47 8.76
C ALA A 3 8.31 5.44 9.73
N SER A 4 9.10 6.23 10.47
CA SER A 4 8.59 7.28 11.34
C SER A 4 7.80 8.38 10.60
N THR A 5 8.22 8.73 9.38
CA THR A 5 7.49 9.68 8.53
C THR A 5 6.17 9.09 8.06
N LEU A 6 6.16 7.82 7.66
CA LEU A 6 4.95 7.13 7.23
C LEU A 6 3.93 7.01 8.38
N ARG A 7 4.41 6.64 9.57
CA ARG A 7 3.60 6.58 10.79
C ARG A 7 2.99 7.93 11.17
N GLU A 8 3.76 9.01 11.03
CA GLU A 8 3.24 10.35 11.30
C GLU A 8 2.14 10.74 10.30
N GLY A 9 2.32 10.42 9.01
CA GLY A 9 1.26 10.57 8.00
C GLY A 9 0.00 9.80 8.36
N TYR A 10 0.14 8.54 8.81
CA TYR A 10 -0.99 7.74 9.31
C TYR A 10 -1.70 8.42 10.48
N ARG A 11 -0.96 8.91 11.49
CA ARG A 11 -1.55 9.58 12.66
C ARG A 11 -2.32 10.84 12.29
N GLN A 12 -1.77 11.65 11.39
CA GLN A 12 -2.46 12.85 10.89
C GLN A 12 -3.74 12.49 10.12
N ALA A 13 -3.69 11.44 9.30
CA ALA A 13 -4.84 10.96 8.55
C ALA A 13 -5.95 10.41 9.46
N ILE A 14 -5.60 9.68 10.52
CA ILE A 14 -6.54 9.18 11.53
C ILE A 14 -7.16 10.32 12.34
N ALA A 15 -6.35 11.31 12.75
CA ALA A 15 -6.81 12.46 13.54
C ALA A 15 -7.72 13.40 12.74
N SER A 16 -7.71 13.32 11.40
CA SER A 16 -8.55 14.15 10.55
C SER A 16 -10.04 13.78 10.72
N PRO A 17 -10.95 14.75 10.82
CA PRO A 17 -12.38 14.43 10.88
C PRO A 17 -12.87 13.87 9.53
N LEU A 18 -13.88 13.01 9.61
CA LEU A 18 -14.65 12.52 8.46
C LEU A 18 -15.90 13.36 8.28
N THR A 19 -16.24 13.69 7.04
CA THR A 19 -17.46 14.39 6.65
C THR A 19 -18.62 13.42 6.45
N ILE A 20 -19.87 13.90 6.50
CA ILE A 20 -21.07 13.05 6.32
C ILE A 20 -21.05 12.31 4.97
N SER A 21 -20.63 12.98 3.89
CA SER A 21 -20.50 12.33 2.57
C SER A 21 -19.45 11.22 2.52
N GLU A 22 -18.42 11.29 3.37
CA GLU A 22 -17.39 10.24 3.49
C GLU A 22 -17.85 9.10 4.41
N ILE A 23 -18.74 9.40 5.36
CA ILE A 23 -19.40 8.42 6.23
C ILE A 23 -20.35 7.53 5.43
N ASP A 24 -21.08 8.12 4.48
CA ASP A 24 -22.10 7.42 3.69
C ASP A 24 -21.52 6.69 2.46
N SER A 25 -20.20 6.75 2.24
CA SER A 25 -19.54 6.09 1.12
C SER A 25 -19.16 4.64 1.48
N GLU A 26 -19.62 3.67 0.68
CA GLU A 26 -19.19 2.26 0.79
C GLU A 26 -17.66 2.10 0.68
N ASN A 27 -17.00 3.02 -0.04
CA ASN A 27 -15.56 3.00 -0.26
C ASN A 27 -14.77 3.69 0.87
N GLY A 28 -15.44 4.44 1.75
CA GLY A 28 -14.78 5.23 2.80
C GLY A 28 -13.89 6.34 2.25
N LYS A 29 -13.03 6.89 3.12
CA LYS A 29 -12.07 7.94 2.78
C LYS A 29 -10.66 7.39 2.62
N HIS A 30 -10.05 7.69 1.49
CA HIS A 30 -8.68 7.27 1.16
C HIS A 30 -7.66 8.37 1.45
N TYR A 31 -6.57 8.01 2.12
CA TYR A 31 -5.41 8.87 2.34
C TYR A 31 -4.17 8.19 1.76
N ILE A 32 -3.54 8.81 0.77
CA ILE A 32 -2.27 8.33 0.24
C ILE A 32 -1.17 8.72 1.23
N LEU A 33 -0.57 7.73 1.88
CA LEU A 33 0.51 7.94 2.84
C LEU A 33 1.88 7.95 2.15
N TYR A 34 2.02 7.19 1.07
CA TYR A 34 3.23 7.10 0.27
C TYR A 34 2.90 6.63 -1.14
N CYS A 35 3.68 7.08 -2.12
CA CYS A 35 3.57 6.65 -3.51
C CYS A 35 4.94 6.74 -4.17
N ASN A 36 5.32 5.69 -4.90
CA ASN A 36 6.44 5.69 -5.84
C ASN A 36 6.01 5.01 -7.16
N ASP A 37 6.98 4.64 -8.02
CA ASP A 37 6.72 4.04 -9.34
C ASP A 37 6.03 2.66 -9.30
N TRP A 38 6.09 1.90 -8.20
CA TRP A 38 5.51 0.55 -8.13
C TRP A 38 4.76 0.23 -6.84
N VAL A 39 4.79 1.12 -5.84
CA VAL A 39 4.08 0.96 -4.56
C VAL A 39 3.32 2.23 -4.22
N ARG A 40 2.05 2.09 -3.88
CA ARG A 40 1.24 3.12 -3.24
C ARG A 40 0.63 2.57 -1.95
N ILE A 41 0.84 3.29 -0.85
CA ILE A 41 0.33 2.93 0.49
C ILE A 41 -0.83 3.88 0.79
N ILE A 42 -1.99 3.30 1.04
CA ILE A 42 -3.25 3.99 1.25
C ILE A 42 -3.79 3.61 2.62
N LEU A 43 -4.26 4.59 3.36
CA LEU A 43 -5.13 4.36 4.51
C LEU A 43 -6.57 4.56 4.09
N VAL A 44 -7.38 3.53 4.25
CA VAL A 44 -8.83 3.55 4.06
C VAL A 44 -9.50 3.68 5.41
N ARG A 45 -10.32 4.72 5.56
CA ARG A 45 -11.13 4.95 6.77
C ARG A 45 -12.59 4.80 6.42
N ARG A 46 -13.24 3.79 7.01
CA ARG A 46 -14.68 3.59 6.97
C ARG A 46 -15.25 3.94 8.34
N THR A 47 -16.55 4.22 8.39
CA THR A 47 -17.24 4.73 9.59
C THR A 47 -18.18 3.72 10.20
N ILE A 48 -18.51 2.68 9.45
CA ILE A 48 -19.32 1.55 9.92
C ILE A 48 -18.49 0.69 10.90
N ASP A 49 -17.19 0.60 10.65
CA ASP A 49 -16.23 -0.07 11.53
C ASP A 49 -15.34 0.97 12.21
N THR A 50 -15.03 0.77 13.50
CA THR A 50 -14.01 1.58 14.21
C THR A 50 -12.61 1.36 13.63
N ASP A 51 -12.48 0.37 12.76
CA ASP A 51 -11.24 -0.11 12.23
C ASP A 51 -10.91 0.60 10.93
N SER A 52 -9.62 0.83 10.72
CA SER A 52 -9.09 1.37 9.48
C SER A 52 -8.36 0.28 8.71
N THR A 53 -8.29 0.37 7.39
CA THR A 53 -7.54 -0.59 6.58
C THR A 53 -6.33 0.12 5.98
N ILE A 54 -5.17 -0.52 6.04
CA ILE A 54 -4.03 -0.11 5.23
C ILE A 54 -4.02 -0.99 3.98
N GLU A 55 -4.03 -0.36 2.82
CA GLU A 55 -3.92 -1.00 1.52
C GLU A 55 -2.57 -0.62 0.88
N VAL A 56 -1.92 -1.60 0.26
CA VAL A 56 -0.68 -1.44 -0.48
C VAL A 56 -0.95 -1.89 -1.91
N GLU A 57 -1.14 -0.92 -2.79
CA GLU A 57 -1.23 -1.11 -4.23
C GLU A 57 0.18 -1.34 -4.78
N LEU A 58 0.37 -2.47 -5.47
CA LEU A 58 1.61 -2.95 -6.02
C LEU A 58 1.45 -3.04 -7.53
N SER A 59 2.05 -2.09 -8.25
CA SER A 59 2.12 -2.16 -9.71
C SER A 59 3.31 -3.01 -10.12
N SER A 60 3.13 -3.86 -11.14
CA SER A 60 4.25 -4.60 -11.69
C SER A 60 5.40 -3.64 -12.07
N PRO A 61 6.67 -3.97 -11.73
CA PRO A 61 7.82 -3.13 -12.07
C PRO A 61 8.02 -2.97 -13.58
N GLU A 62 7.27 -3.72 -14.39
CA GLU A 62 7.21 -3.58 -15.85
C GLU A 62 6.12 -2.61 -16.30
N LYS A 63 6.33 -1.30 -16.18
CA LYS A 63 5.51 -0.34 -16.94
C LYS A 63 6.10 1.04 -17.11
N LYS A 64 7.20 1.14 -17.88
CA LYS A 64 7.51 2.32 -18.72
C LYS A 64 8.27 1.90 -19.99
N SER A 65 7.65 1.13 -20.88
CA SER A 65 8.14 1.05 -22.27
C SER A 65 7.06 1.57 -23.22
N ASN A 66 7.08 2.89 -23.43
CA ASN A 66 6.44 3.50 -24.59
C ASN A 66 7.31 3.35 -25.86
N ASP A 67 8.41 2.58 -25.77
CA ASP A 67 9.31 2.27 -26.87
C ASP A 67 9.23 0.79 -27.23
N GLN A 68 9.15 0.54 -28.54
CA GLN A 68 8.94 -0.75 -29.21
C GLN A 68 10.13 -1.73 -29.11
N ASN A 69 10.92 -1.67 -28.04
CA ASN A 69 11.92 -2.68 -27.72
C ASN A 69 11.40 -3.55 -26.58
N THR A 70 11.40 -4.86 -26.79
CA THR A 70 10.96 -5.89 -25.82
C THR A 70 11.31 -5.47 -24.38
N PRO A 71 10.33 -5.33 -23.48
CA PRO A 71 10.60 -4.93 -22.10
C PRO A 71 11.55 -5.95 -21.49
N ARG A 72 12.79 -5.53 -21.23
CA ARG A 72 13.73 -6.36 -20.50
C ARG A 72 13.37 -6.25 -19.03
N ILE A 73 12.71 -7.29 -18.53
CA ILE A 73 12.44 -7.46 -17.11
C ILE A 73 13.79 -7.50 -16.39
N ASN A 74 14.03 -6.52 -15.52
CA ASN A 74 15.16 -6.63 -14.60
C ASN A 74 14.81 -7.71 -13.57
N LEU A 75 15.41 -8.89 -13.71
CA LEU A 75 15.15 -10.04 -12.83
C LEU A 75 15.40 -9.70 -11.35
N SER A 76 16.39 -8.86 -11.04
CA SER A 76 16.66 -8.42 -9.67
C SER A 76 15.50 -7.59 -9.10
N THR A 77 14.91 -6.71 -9.92
CA THR A 77 13.73 -5.92 -9.53
C THR A 77 12.51 -6.81 -9.34
N MET A 78 12.30 -7.79 -10.23
CA MET A 78 11.19 -8.75 -10.10
C MET A 78 11.35 -9.61 -8.83
N ILE A 79 12.56 -10.06 -8.51
CA ILE A 79 12.83 -10.80 -7.26
C ILE A 79 12.54 -9.92 -6.04
N ALA A 80 13.00 -8.66 -6.03
CA ALA A 80 12.73 -7.74 -4.93
C ALA A 80 11.22 -7.46 -4.76
N TYR A 81 10.49 -7.32 -5.87
CA TYR A 81 9.04 -7.17 -5.91
C TYR A 81 8.34 -8.37 -5.25
N LEU A 82 8.67 -9.59 -5.67
CA LEU A 82 8.07 -10.82 -5.13
C LEU A 82 8.46 -11.05 -3.66
N GLN A 83 9.70 -10.72 -3.27
CA GLN A 83 10.13 -10.78 -1.88
C GLN A 83 9.36 -9.79 -0.99
N TYR A 84 9.11 -8.59 -1.51
CA TYR A 84 8.33 -7.59 -0.80
C TYR A 84 6.87 -8.02 -0.62
N MET A 85 6.23 -8.52 -1.68
CA MET A 85 4.89 -9.12 -1.59
C MET A 85 4.83 -10.22 -0.55
N ARG A 86 5.79 -11.15 -0.59
CA ARG A 86 5.87 -12.22 0.40
C ARG A 86 6.03 -11.66 1.82
N SER A 87 6.86 -10.63 2.01
CA SER A 87 7.04 -9.99 3.32
C SER A 87 5.74 -9.41 3.86
N LEU A 88 4.91 -8.79 3.01
CA LEU A 88 3.59 -8.29 3.41
C LEU A 88 2.70 -9.47 3.86
N HIS A 89 2.62 -10.52 3.05
CA HIS A 89 1.84 -11.72 3.38
C HIS A 89 2.29 -12.38 4.70
N ASP A 90 3.60 -12.57 4.88
CA ASP A 90 4.18 -13.19 6.07
C ASP A 90 3.92 -12.35 7.35
N ASN A 91 3.56 -11.06 7.20
CA ASN A 91 3.17 -10.15 8.28
C ASN A 91 1.65 -9.91 8.37
N GLY A 92 0.85 -10.80 7.78
CA GLY A 92 -0.60 -10.82 7.96
C GLY A 92 -1.40 -9.92 7.03
N PHE A 93 -0.78 -9.42 5.94
CA PHE A 93 -1.55 -8.78 4.87
C PHE A 93 -2.19 -9.85 3.98
N GLU A 94 -3.47 -9.65 3.67
CA GLU A 94 -4.17 -10.42 2.64
C GLU A 94 -3.81 -9.86 1.27
N ILE A 95 -3.43 -10.71 0.33
CA ILE A 95 -2.99 -10.29 -1.01
C ILE A 95 -4.02 -10.75 -2.04
N GLU A 96 -4.53 -9.80 -2.80
CA GLU A 96 -5.50 -10.02 -3.87
C GLU A 96 -5.00 -9.44 -5.19
N ALA A 97 -5.29 -10.13 -6.30
CA ALA A 97 -5.08 -9.61 -7.64
C ALA A 97 -6.29 -8.77 -8.05
N MET A 98 -6.03 -7.55 -8.51
CA MET A 98 -7.02 -6.62 -9.06
C MET A 98 -6.69 -6.42 -10.55
N GLU A 99 -7.72 -6.35 -11.40
CA GLU A 99 -7.61 -6.05 -12.83
C GLU A 99 -6.57 -6.94 -13.58
N ASP A 100 -7.00 -8.11 -14.07
CA ASP A 100 -6.24 -8.98 -14.98
C ASP A 100 -4.76 -9.23 -14.57
N ASP A 101 -4.50 -9.41 -13.26
CA ASP A 101 -3.16 -9.66 -12.66
C ASP A 101 -2.13 -8.52 -12.79
N ILE A 102 -2.56 -7.32 -13.16
CA ILE A 102 -1.66 -6.17 -13.41
C ILE A 102 -1.39 -5.38 -12.11
N LEU A 103 -2.35 -5.40 -11.19
CA LEU A 103 -2.28 -4.71 -9.90
C LEU A 103 -2.49 -5.72 -8.79
N TRP A 104 -1.60 -5.74 -7.80
CA TRP A 104 -1.79 -6.51 -6.58
C TRP A 104 -2.12 -5.55 -5.44
N VAL A 105 -3.09 -5.91 -4.61
CA VAL A 105 -3.43 -5.15 -3.41
C VAL A 105 -3.15 -6.04 -2.20
N ALA A 106 -2.27 -5.58 -1.33
CA ALA A 106 -2.07 -6.18 -0.02
C ALA A 106 -2.82 -5.34 1.02
N SER A 107 -3.67 -5.93 1.85
CA SER A 107 -4.48 -5.20 2.82
C SER A 107 -4.38 -5.78 4.23
N ILE A 108 -4.48 -4.91 5.23
CA ILE A 108 -4.55 -5.32 6.65
C ILE A 108 -5.50 -4.40 7.42
N GLN A 109 -6.35 -5.01 8.24
CA GLN A 109 -7.27 -4.29 9.13
C GLN A 109 -6.57 -3.90 10.44
N ILE A 110 -6.78 -2.65 10.83
CA ILE A 110 -6.14 -1.99 11.97
C ILE A 110 -7.22 -1.51 12.94
N SER A 111 -7.32 -2.21 14.07
CA SER A 111 -8.26 -1.91 15.17
C SER A 111 -7.65 -1.09 16.31
N ARG A 112 -6.32 -0.96 16.35
CA ARG A 112 -5.57 -0.16 17.33
C ARG A 112 -4.39 0.54 16.65
N GLU A 113 -3.84 1.57 17.26
CA GLU A 113 -2.66 2.25 16.70
C GLU A 113 -1.53 1.23 16.44
N PRO A 114 -1.05 1.10 15.19
CA PRO A 114 0.02 0.16 14.88
C PRO A 114 1.36 0.54 15.49
N GLU A 115 2.16 -0.47 15.77
CA GLU A 115 3.55 -0.28 16.18
C GLU A 115 4.41 0.22 15.01
N LEU A 116 5.59 0.76 15.33
CA LEU A 116 6.49 1.30 14.31
C LEU A 116 6.93 0.22 13.30
N GLU A 117 7.07 -1.03 13.76
CA GLU A 117 7.49 -2.18 12.95
C GLU A 117 6.59 -2.41 11.73
N LEU A 118 5.27 -2.22 11.87
CA LEU A 118 4.36 -2.31 10.73
C LEU A 118 4.75 -1.31 9.62
N PHE A 119 5.14 -0.11 10.00
CA PHE A 119 5.54 0.93 9.04
C PHE A 119 6.94 0.68 8.46
N GLU A 120 7.76 -0.16 9.07
CA GLU A 120 9.02 -0.64 8.49
C GLU A 120 8.74 -1.70 7.43
N ILE A 121 7.80 -2.62 7.70
CA ILE A 121 7.34 -3.65 6.76
C ILE A 121 6.67 -3.02 5.52
N LEU A 122 5.91 -1.95 5.70
CA LEU A 122 5.21 -1.22 4.64
C LEU A 122 6.13 -0.48 3.67
N LEU A 123 7.42 -0.33 3.97
CA LEU A 123 8.33 0.39 3.07
C LEU A 123 8.87 -0.56 2.00
N PRO A 124 8.77 -0.21 0.71
CA PRO A 124 9.35 -1.03 -0.33
C PRO A 124 10.88 -1.06 -0.22
N PRO A 125 11.51 -2.15 -0.68
CA PRO A 125 12.96 -2.25 -0.73
C PRO A 125 13.55 -1.15 -1.63
N THR A 126 14.67 -0.58 -1.20
CA THR A 126 15.48 0.30 -2.02
C THR A 126 16.30 -0.54 -3.00
N VAL A 127 15.72 -0.86 -4.16
CA VAL A 127 16.48 -1.41 -5.29
C VAL A 127 17.40 -0.32 -5.82
N SER A 128 18.71 -0.55 -5.74
CA SER A 128 19.78 0.33 -6.22
C SER A 128 20.18 -0.02 -7.65
#